data_AF-A0A9E3G6F3-F1
#
_entry.id   AF-A0A9E3G6F3-F1
#
_cell.length_a   1.000
_cell.length_b   1.000
_cell.length_c   1.000
_cell.angle_alpha   90.00
_cell.angle_beta   90.00
_cell.angle_gamma   90.00
#
_symmetry.space_group_name_H-M   'P 1'
#
loop_
_entity.id
_entity.type
_entity.pdbx_description
1 polymer ?
#
loop_
_entity_poly.entity_id
_entity_poly.type
_entity_poly.pdbx_seq_one_letter_code
_entity_poly.pdbx_strand_id
1 'polypeptide(L)' 'MAPITGRKVAGLDGRTTRSKGYQISQTIRKCAEQIFGWAKTVGGMRRSRYCGAERTDAACKWVV' A
#
# COMPACT_ATOMS: atom_id res chain seq x y z
N MET A 1 0.36 8.23 11.07
CA MET A 1 -0.09 6.89 11.53
C MET A 1 0.94 6.34 12.52
N ALA A 2 0.57 6.32 13.81
CA ALA A 2 1.35 5.72 14.90
C ALA A 2 1.73 4.27 14.56
N PRO A 3 2.80 3.68 15.14
CA PRO A 3 2.94 2.24 15.08
C PRO A 3 1.62 1.63 15.53
N ILE A 4 1.12 0.67 14.77
CA ILE A 4 0.00 -0.19 15.13
C ILE A 4 0.35 -0.93 16.42
N THR A 5 0.11 -0.28 17.55
CA THR A 5 0.35 -0.80 18.89
C THR A 5 -0.65 -1.93 19.15
N GLY A 6 -0.14 -3.13 19.47
CA GLY A 6 -0.97 -4.29 19.79
C GLY A 6 -1.29 -5.25 18.63
N ARG A 7 -0.73 -5.07 17.43
CA ARG A 7 -0.89 -6.06 16.35
C ARG A 7 -0.06 -7.33 16.65
N LYS A 8 -0.72 -8.41 17.09
CA LYS A 8 -0.14 -9.76 17.09
C LYS A 8 -0.22 -10.33 15.68
N VAL A 9 0.92 -10.56 15.04
CA VAL A 9 1.03 -11.30 13.78
C VAL A 9 1.85 -12.54 14.06
N ALA A 10 1.33 -13.72 13.70
CA ALA A 10 2.10 -14.96 13.82
C ALA A 10 3.41 -14.82 13.03
N GLY A 11 4.55 -15.05 13.69
CA GLY A 11 5.89 -14.92 13.10
C GLY A 11 6.50 -13.51 13.09
N LEU A 12 5.77 -12.46 13.49
CA LEU A 12 6.34 -11.13 13.69
C LEU A 12 6.87 -11.03 15.13
N ASP A 13 8.14 -11.42 15.30
CA ASP A 13 8.83 -11.35 16.58
C ASP A 13 9.42 -9.95 16.85
N GLY A 14 9.62 -9.64 18.14
CA GLY A 14 10.22 -8.38 18.61
C GLY A 14 11.62 -8.12 18.06
N ARG A 15 12.35 -9.16 17.64
CA ARG A 15 13.65 -8.98 16.95
C ARG A 15 13.51 -8.29 15.59
N THR A 16 12.46 -8.62 14.83
CA THR A 16 12.22 -8.05 13.50
C THR A 16 11.81 -6.58 13.60
N THR A 17 10.97 -6.24 14.58
CA THR A 17 10.47 -4.86 14.76
C THR A 17 11.52 -3.89 15.29
N ARG A 18 12.59 -4.38 15.94
CA ARG A 18 13.71 -3.58 16.46
C ARG A 18 14.78 -3.24 15.42
N SER A 19 14.73 -3.86 14.25
CA SER A 19 15.71 -3.58 13.19
C SER A 19 15.42 -2.23 12.53
N LYS A 20 16.47 -1.43 12.31
CA LYS A 20 16.38 -0.18 11.54
C LYS A 20 15.76 -0.40 10.16
N GLY A 21 16.07 -1.53 9.52
CA GLY A 21 15.48 -1.91 8.22
C GLY A 21 13.97 -2.01 8.27
N TYR A 22 13.40 -2.61 9.34
CA TYR A 22 11.96 -2.68 9.51
C TYR A 22 11.32 -1.29 9.63
N GLN A 23 11.95 -0.36 10.36
CA GLN A 23 11.44 1.01 10.47
C GLN A 23 11.41 1.73 9.12
N ILE A 24 12.47 1.57 8.31
CA ILE A 24 12.56 2.15 6.96
C ILE A 24 11.48 1.54 6.05
N SER A 25 11.37 0.21 6.02
CA SER A 25 10.34 -0.48 5.24
C SER A 25 8.93 -0.04 5.63
N GLN A 26 8.67 0.19 6.92
CA GLN A 26 7.37 0.68 7.39
C GLN A 26 7.06 2.10 6.93
N THR A 27 8.08 2.98 6.83
CA THR A 27 7.90 4.34 6.28
C THR A 27 7.60 4.30 4.78
N ILE A 28 8.36 3.50 4.02
CA ILE A 28 8.15 3.33 2.58
C ILE A 28 6.76 2.75 2.31
N ARG A 29 6.35 1.73 3.08
CA ARG A 29 5.03 1.12 2.96
C ARG A 29 3.91 2.13 3.16
N LYS A 30 4.03 3.02 4.15
CA LYS A 30 3.06 4.12 4.37
C LYS A 30 2.99 5.09 3.18
N CYS A 31 4.12 5.40 2.54
CA CYS A 31 4.15 6.26 1.36
C CYS A 31 3.47 5.59 0.17
N ALA A 32 3.85 4.34 -0.12
CA ALA A 32 3.27 3.56 -1.20
C ALA A 32 1.75 3.37 -1.01
N GLU A 33 1.30 3.01 0.21
CA GLU A 33 -0.12 2.83 0.51
C GLU A 33 -0.93 4.13 0.37
N GLN A 34 -0.34 5.30 0.60
CA GLN A 34 -1.02 6.57 0.31
C GLN A 34 -1.26 6.74 -1.20
N ILE A 35 -0.24 6.52 -2.03
CA ILE A 35 -0.37 6.60 -3.50
C ILE A 35 -1.45 5.63 -3.97
N PHE A 36 -1.39 4.37 -3.52
CA PHE A 36 -2.42 3.38 -3.86
C PHE A 36 -3.81 3.75 -3.33
N GLY A 37 -3.89 4.39 -2.17
CA GLY A 37 -5.13 4.93 -1.61
C GLY A 37 -5.76 5.95 -2.55
N TRP A 38 -5.00 6.96 -2.96
CA TRP A 38 -5.43 8.01 -3.90
C TRP A 38 -5.81 7.44 -5.25
N ALA A 39 -4.99 6.53 -5.77
CA ALA A 39 -5.22 5.94 -7.07
C ALA A 39 -6.51 5.07 -7.08
N LYS A 40 -6.87 4.47 -5.94
CA LYS A 40 -8.14 3.75 -5.74
C LYS A 40 -9.35 4.69 -5.56
N THR A 41 -9.20 5.78 -4.82
CA THR A 41 -10.31 6.68 -4.48
C THR A 41 -10.56 7.75 -5.55
N VAL A 42 -9.51 8.48 -5.94
CA VAL A 42 -9.57 9.57 -6.93
C VAL A 42 -9.38 9.03 -8.34
N GLY A 43 -8.45 8.11 -8.54
CA GLY A 43 -8.20 7.48 -9.84
C GLY A 43 -9.27 6.45 -10.26
N GLY A 44 -10.30 6.23 -9.45
CA GLY A 44 -11.40 5.31 -9.79
C GLY A 44 -11.03 3.83 -9.86
N MET A 45 -9.79 3.44 -9.53
CA MET A 45 -9.33 2.05 -9.66
C MET A 45 -10.04 1.07 -8.73
N ARG A 46 -10.71 1.54 -7.65
CA ARG A 46 -11.47 0.65 -6.76
C ARG A 46 -12.67 0.00 -7.48
N ARG A 47 -13.25 0.71 -8.44
CA ARG A 47 -14.36 0.28 -9.29
C ARG A 47 -14.17 0.89 -10.67
N SER A 48 -13.21 0.35 -11.41
CA SER A 48 -12.95 0.78 -12.77
C SER A 48 -14.20 0.63 -13.63
N ARG A 49 -14.48 1.62 -14.49
CA ARG A 49 -15.56 1.55 -15.48
C ARG A 49 -15.24 0.55 -16.59
N TYR A 50 -13.97 0.17 -16.74
CA TYR A 50 -13.49 -0.73 -17.77
C TYR A 50 -13.57 -2.19 -17.30
N CYS A 51 -14.07 -3.06 -18.16
CA CYS A 51 -14.02 -4.51 -17.95
C CYS A 51 -12.70 -5.09 -18.47
N GLY A 52 -12.07 -5.94 -17.66
CA GLY A 52 -10.80 -6.60 -18.01
C GLY A 52 -9.55 -5.84 -17.53
N ALA A 53 -8.45 -6.58 -17.35
CA ALA A 53 -7.18 -6.04 -16.87
C ALA A 53 -6.53 -5.11 -17.90
N GLU A 54 -6.52 -5.47 -19.18
CA GLU A 54 -5.88 -4.68 -20.25
C GLU A 54 -6.47 -3.26 -20.38
N ARG A 55 -7.80 -3.13 -20.34
CA ARG A 55 -8.46 -1.82 -20.45
C ARG A 55 -8.31 -0.98 -19.18
N THR A 56 -8.23 -1.64 -18.03
CA THR A 56 -7.95 -0.97 -16.75
C THR A 56 -6.51 -0.48 -16.71
N ASP A 57 -5.55 -1.28 -17.17
CA ASP A 57 -4.14 -0.93 -17.29
C ASP A 57 -3.94 0.27 -18.23
N ALA A 58 -4.55 0.25 -19.41
CA ALA A 58 -4.50 1.38 -20.35
C ALA A 58 -5.01 2.69 -19.74
N ALA A 59 -6.02 2.63 -18.86
CA ALA A 59 -6.52 3.79 -18.14
C ALA A 59 -5.60 4.25 -17.00
N CYS A 60 -4.88 3.32 -16.37
CA CYS A 60 -3.91 3.58 -15.31
C CYS A 60 -2.53 4.00 -15.82
N LYS A 61 -2.24 3.85 -17.12
CA LYS A 61 -0.96 4.22 -17.74
C LYS A 61 -0.57 5.70 -17.55
N TRP A 62 -1.55 6.55 -17.25
CA TRP A 62 -1.35 7.98 -16.97
C TRP A 62 -1.40 8.32 -15.47
N VAL A 63 -1.64 7.32 -14.62
CA VAL A 63 -1.65 7.39 -13.16
C VAL A 63 -0.33 6.81 -12.67
N VAL A 64 0.61 7.72 -12.40
CA VAL A 64 2.03 7.58 -12.01
C VAL A 64 3.02 7.93 -13.12
#